data_AF-W7A1P6-F1
#
_entry.id   AF-W7A1P6-F1
#
_cell.length_a   1.000
_cell.length_b   1.000
_cell.length_c   1.000
_cell.angle_alpha   90.00
_cell.angle_beta   90.00
_cell.angle_gamma   90.00
#
_symmetry.space_group_name_H-M   'P 1'
#
loop_
_entity.id
_entity.type
_entity.pdbx_description
1 polymer ?
#
loop_
_entity_poly.entity_id
_entity_poly.type
_entity_poly.pdbx_seq_one_letter_code
_entity_poly.pdbx_strand_id
1 'polypeptide(L)'
;MMTPIQERNLSELNENGCFREGDSDKNVSSSDSESDHVLSGSDKMDLGENEEKDGLDADENVEEKYEGGNDFFNIFSHTFWEGEKIFTSNVTREEIDELMNNMEQVPSKDEIIKMCKGVYALEVRAICLILISLMEYFEELKEKHQIEEEEACVHWRRLMSICFDVLTEKEEHYRKLFSGFIMKDRLTKQEFVNFLNSCREEAAEFRETLQTLGKRELDAGMIPKQESD
;
A
#
# COMPACT_ATOMS: atom_id res chain seq x y z
N MET A 1 -42.11 3.12 22.90
CA MET A 1 -41.40 2.83 24.17
C MET A 1 -40.04 2.26 23.81
N MET A 2 -38.95 2.92 24.23
CA MET A 2 -37.59 2.34 24.31
C MET A 2 -37.57 1.32 25.48
N THR A 3 -36.73 0.27 25.58
CA THR A 3 -35.25 0.08 25.52
C THR A 3 -35.00 -1.44 25.78
N PRO A 4 -33.77 -2.03 25.80
CA PRO A 4 -32.46 -1.63 25.24
C PRO A 4 -31.75 -2.74 24.41
N ILE A 5 -30.76 -2.34 23.62
CA ILE A 5 -29.75 -3.22 23.02
C ILE A 5 -28.71 -3.54 24.11
N GLN A 6 -28.48 -4.83 24.32
CA GLN A 6 -27.48 -5.35 25.24
C GLN A 6 -26.18 -5.59 24.47
N GLU A 7 -25.12 -4.89 24.88
CA GLU A 7 -23.74 -5.10 24.43
C GLU A 7 -23.37 -6.58 24.52
N ARG A 8 -22.77 -7.12 23.45
CA ARG A 8 -22.04 -8.40 23.50
C ARG A 8 -20.59 -8.16 23.13
N ASN A 9 -19.75 -8.64 24.04
CA ASN A 9 -18.31 -8.48 24.09
C ASN A 9 -17.60 -9.05 22.85
N LEU A 10 -16.62 -8.27 22.39
CA LEU A 10 -15.52 -8.70 21.53
C LEU A 10 -14.52 -9.50 22.37
N SER A 11 -14.64 -10.83 22.35
CA SER A 11 -13.58 -11.70 22.84
C SER A 11 -13.81 -13.12 22.31
N GLU A 12 -13.15 -13.46 21.21
CA GLU A 12 -12.66 -14.80 20.82
C GLU A 12 -12.29 -14.82 19.33
N LEU A 13 -11.15 -14.19 18.99
CA LEU A 13 -10.36 -14.57 17.82
C LEU A 13 -8.98 -14.95 18.34
N ASN A 14 -8.88 -16.18 18.85
CA ASN A 14 -7.63 -16.82 19.19
C ASN A 14 -7.15 -17.65 18.00
N GLU A 15 -5.93 -17.31 17.58
CA GLU A 15 -4.90 -18.09 16.89
C GLU A 15 -5.30 -19.48 16.34
N ASN A 16 -5.11 -19.64 15.02
CA ASN A 16 -4.18 -20.64 14.53
C ASN A 16 -3.72 -20.32 13.10
N GLY A 17 -2.42 -20.09 12.98
CA GLY A 17 -1.71 -19.81 11.75
C GLY A 17 -1.58 -21.02 10.84
N CYS A 18 -1.56 -20.77 9.53
CA CYS A 18 -1.11 -21.75 8.56
C CYS A 18 0.36 -21.47 8.24
N PHE A 19 1.24 -22.19 8.93
CA PHE A 19 2.67 -22.24 8.65
C PHE A 19 2.90 -22.81 7.23
N ARG A 20 3.78 -22.13 6.49
CA ARG A 20 4.52 -22.71 5.37
C ARG A 20 5.51 -23.73 5.92
N GLU A 21 5.42 -24.96 5.45
CA GLU A 21 6.52 -25.91 5.56
C GLU A 21 6.61 -26.65 4.22
N GLY A 22 7.67 -26.32 3.48
CA GLY A 22 8.10 -27.09 2.33
C GLY A 22 9.16 -28.07 2.83
N ASP A 23 8.98 -29.35 2.56
CA ASP A 23 10.04 -30.33 2.69
C ASP A 23 10.21 -31.10 1.39
N SER A 24 11.46 -31.04 0.94
CA SER A 24 12.02 -31.73 -0.20
C SER A 24 12.63 -33.04 0.27
N ASP A 25 12.08 -34.17 -0.19
CA ASP A 25 12.71 -35.48 0.02
C ASP A 25 13.66 -35.85 -1.13
N LYS A 26 14.91 -36.09 -0.71
CA LYS A 26 16.04 -36.66 -1.46
C LYS A 26 15.76 -38.08 -1.92
N ASN A 27 16.39 -38.49 -3.04
CA ASN A 27 17.29 -39.66 -3.01
C ASN A 27 18.18 -39.86 -4.28
N VAL A 28 19.47 -40.19 -4.00
CA VAL A 28 20.42 -41.12 -4.69
C VAL A 28 20.98 -40.62 -6.06
N SER A 29 22.29 -40.60 -6.37
CA SER A 29 23.41 -41.55 -6.12
C SER A 29 24.81 -40.95 -6.44
N SER A 30 25.81 -41.36 -5.64
CA SER A 30 27.24 -41.67 -5.91
C SER A 30 28.15 -40.80 -6.82
N SER A 31 29.28 -40.34 -6.27
CA SER A 31 30.63 -40.78 -6.68
C SER A 31 31.71 -40.29 -5.70
N ASP A 32 32.61 -41.21 -5.35
CA ASP A 32 33.83 -41.00 -4.56
C ASP A 32 34.81 -40.06 -5.27
N SER A 33 35.52 -39.23 -4.48
CA SER A 33 36.94 -38.95 -4.75
C SER A 33 37.59 -38.36 -3.50
N GLU A 34 38.46 -39.14 -2.88
CA GLU A 34 39.42 -38.68 -1.87
C GLU A 34 40.52 -37.85 -2.53
N SER A 35 40.96 -36.78 -1.85
CA SER A 35 42.38 -36.46 -1.77
C SER A 35 42.66 -35.52 -0.59
N ASP A 36 43.54 -35.99 0.29
CA ASP A 36 44.10 -35.31 1.44
C ASP A 36 44.85 -34.00 1.11
N HIS A 37 44.97 -33.15 2.14
CA HIS A 37 46.25 -32.80 2.79
C HIS A 37 46.46 -31.28 3.05
N VAL A 38 46.95 -31.01 4.28
CA VAL A 38 47.77 -29.87 4.76
C VAL A 38 47.08 -28.67 5.45
N LEU A 39 46.86 -28.84 6.76
CA LEU A 39 47.35 -28.05 7.91
C LEU A 39 47.88 -26.61 7.71
N SER A 40 47.35 -25.65 8.50
CA SER A 40 48.08 -24.69 9.38
C SER A 40 47.11 -23.58 9.83
N GLY A 41 46.67 -23.49 11.10
CA GLY A 41 47.29 -22.68 12.17
C GLY A 41 46.80 -21.20 12.12
N SER A 42 46.30 -20.51 13.15
CA SER A 42 46.42 -20.65 14.61
C SER A 42 45.38 -19.79 15.36
N ASP A 43 45.26 -20.08 16.66
CA ASP A 43 44.40 -19.56 17.73
C ASP A 43 44.46 -18.05 18.11
N LYS A 44 43.28 -17.50 18.45
CA LYS A 44 42.82 -17.00 19.78
C LYS A 44 43.72 -16.08 20.66
N MET A 45 43.25 -14.86 20.98
CA MET A 45 43.36 -14.08 22.25
C MET A 45 42.31 -12.94 22.16
N ASP A 46 41.23 -12.76 22.93
CA ASP A 46 40.95 -12.59 24.37
C ASP A 46 41.52 -11.32 25.05
N LEU A 47 40.66 -10.70 25.86
CA LEU A 47 40.83 -9.74 26.97
C LEU A 47 40.49 -8.26 26.75
N GLY A 48 39.47 -7.80 27.49
CA GLY A 48 39.57 -6.56 28.26
C GLY A 48 38.33 -5.69 28.34
N GLU A 49 37.41 -6.01 29.26
CA GLU A 49 36.39 -5.09 29.78
C GLU A 49 37.02 -3.83 30.36
N ASN A 50 36.39 -2.67 30.16
CA ASN A 50 36.59 -1.50 31.00
C ASN A 50 35.24 -0.78 31.19
N GLU A 51 34.77 -0.77 32.42
CA GLU A 51 33.48 -0.24 32.87
C GLU A 51 33.47 1.31 32.98
N GLU A 52 32.31 1.87 32.60
CA GLU A 52 31.57 3.02 33.16
C GLU A 52 32.29 4.35 33.52
N LYS A 53 31.82 5.46 32.90
CA LYS A 53 30.87 6.38 33.56
C LYS A 53 30.38 7.54 32.68
N ASP A 54 29.05 7.58 32.53
CA ASP A 54 28.11 8.71 32.58
C ASP A 54 28.54 10.10 32.10
N GLY A 55 27.87 10.56 31.05
CA GLY A 55 27.88 11.93 30.54
C GLY A 55 26.67 12.18 29.65
N LEU A 56 25.59 12.60 30.29
CA LEU A 56 24.32 13.16 29.79
C LEU A 56 24.32 13.78 28.37
N ASP A 57 23.19 13.57 27.69
CA ASP A 57 22.61 14.38 26.60
C ASP A 57 23.46 14.64 25.36
N ALA A 58 23.28 13.78 24.37
CA ALA A 58 23.17 14.23 22.99
C ALA A 58 22.18 13.32 22.26
N ASP A 59 20.98 13.85 22.02
CA ASP A 59 20.19 13.52 20.83
C ASP A 59 21.11 13.71 19.63
N GLU A 60 21.83 12.66 19.25
CA GLU A 60 22.45 12.59 17.95
C GLU A 60 21.28 12.38 16.99
N ASN A 61 20.75 13.52 16.50
CA ASN A 61 20.03 13.58 15.26
C ASN A 61 20.77 12.69 14.27
N VAL A 62 20.25 11.49 14.06
CA VAL A 62 20.57 10.68 12.90
C VAL A 62 19.94 11.42 11.73
N GLU A 63 20.57 12.52 11.32
CA GLU A 63 20.60 12.93 9.93
C GLU A 63 21.23 11.77 9.18
N GLU A 64 20.37 10.79 8.87
CA GLU A 64 20.61 9.80 7.87
C GLU A 64 21.07 10.57 6.63
N LYS A 65 22.37 10.50 6.37
CA LYS A 65 22.99 11.06 5.17
C LYS A 65 22.26 10.45 3.98
N TYR A 66 21.31 11.19 3.44
CA TYR A 66 20.70 10.90 2.16
C TYR A 66 21.81 10.92 1.11
N GLU A 67 22.32 9.74 0.77
CA GLU A 67 23.08 9.54 -0.45
C GLU A 67 22.13 9.90 -1.60
N GLY A 68 22.37 11.09 -2.17
CA GLY A 68 21.61 11.70 -3.24
C GLY A 68 21.69 10.91 -4.55
N GLY A 69 20.89 9.85 -4.63
CA GLY A 69 20.63 9.08 -5.84
C GLY A 69 19.17 8.64 -5.91
N ASN A 70 18.35 9.38 -6.65
CA ASN A 70 17.03 8.99 -7.18
C ASN A 70 15.77 8.98 -6.27
N ASP A 71 15.68 9.79 -5.21
CA ASP A 71 14.38 9.93 -4.50
C ASP A 71 13.29 10.67 -5.32
N PHE A 72 13.66 11.38 -6.40
CA PHE A 72 12.74 12.11 -7.27
C PHE A 72 11.72 11.22 -8.00
N PHE A 73 12.01 9.93 -8.20
CA PHE A 73 11.12 8.98 -8.89
C PHE A 73 10.36 8.06 -7.94
N ASN A 74 10.65 8.15 -6.64
CA ASN A 74 10.23 7.18 -5.65
C ASN A 74 8.97 7.61 -4.87
N ILE A 75 8.20 8.59 -5.34
CA ILE A 75 6.87 8.90 -4.75
C ILE A 75 5.99 7.64 -4.73
N PHE A 76 6.08 6.84 -5.78
CA PHE A 76 5.36 5.57 -5.94
C PHE A 76 6.23 4.35 -5.61
N SER A 77 7.40 4.54 -4.95
CA SER A 77 8.26 3.41 -4.54
C SER A 77 7.60 2.58 -3.48
N HIS A 78 6.91 3.24 -2.54
CA HIS A 78 5.88 2.64 -1.72
C HIS A 78 4.62 2.54 -2.59
N THR A 79 4.48 1.40 -3.26
CA THR A 79 3.25 1.04 -3.98
C THR A 79 2.04 1.13 -3.04
N PHE A 80 0.84 1.16 -3.60
CA PHE A 80 -0.47 1.11 -2.89
C PHE A 80 -0.50 0.14 -1.68
N TRP A 81 0.37 -0.89 -1.69
CA TRP A 81 0.42 -2.00 -0.74
C TRP A 81 1.52 -1.92 0.32
N GLU A 82 2.49 -1.00 0.24
CA GLU A 82 3.48 -0.76 1.32
C GLU A 82 2.89 0.16 2.41
N GLY A 83 1.65 -0.16 2.81
CA GLY A 83 0.66 0.70 3.43
C GLY A 83 1.00 1.28 4.79
N GLU A 84 2.09 0.91 5.44
CA GLU A 84 2.35 1.37 6.81
C GLU A 84 2.55 2.89 6.88
N LYS A 85 3.21 3.52 5.90
CA LYS A 85 3.37 4.99 5.83
C LYS A 85 2.14 5.72 5.27
N ILE A 86 1.36 5.07 4.41
CA ILE A 86 0.19 5.68 3.77
C ILE A 86 -0.99 5.76 4.74
N PHE A 87 -1.20 4.72 5.56
CA PHE A 87 -2.27 4.68 6.56
C PHE A 87 -1.94 5.47 7.85
N THR A 88 -0.66 5.67 8.18
CA THR A 88 -0.23 6.47 9.35
C THR A 88 -0.10 7.97 9.06
N SER A 89 -0.22 8.38 7.80
CA SER A 89 -0.24 9.79 7.41
C SER A 89 -1.54 10.46 7.89
N ASN A 90 -1.42 11.37 8.84
CA ASN A 90 -2.53 12.21 9.32
C ASN A 90 -2.88 13.38 8.38
N VAL A 91 -2.30 13.41 7.17
CA VAL A 91 -2.53 14.48 6.20
C VAL A 91 -4.02 14.57 5.85
N THR A 92 -4.55 15.78 5.93
CA THR A 92 -5.91 16.15 5.55
C THR A 92 -5.94 16.91 4.22
N ARG A 93 -7.12 17.02 3.61
CA ARG A 93 -7.27 17.79 2.37
C ARG A 93 -7.04 19.28 2.63
N GLU A 94 -7.51 19.76 3.78
CA GLU A 94 -7.38 21.13 4.24
C GLU A 94 -5.92 21.52 4.42
N GLU A 95 -5.09 20.66 5.02
CA GLU A 95 -3.64 20.88 5.15
C GLU A 95 -2.95 20.97 3.79
N ILE A 96 -3.33 20.11 2.83
CA ILE A 96 -2.78 20.17 1.48
C ILE A 96 -3.17 21.48 0.77
N ASP A 97 -4.43 21.90 0.89
CA ASP A 97 -4.90 23.12 0.26
C ASP A 97 -4.26 24.36 0.93
N GLU A 98 -4.03 24.35 2.24
CA GLU A 98 -3.28 25.40 2.94
C GLU A 98 -1.82 25.46 2.48
N LEU A 99 -1.13 24.32 2.43
CA LEU A 99 0.25 24.24 1.91
C LEU A 99 0.35 24.76 0.48
N MET A 100 -0.60 24.38 -0.37
CA MET A 100 -0.68 24.84 -1.76
C MET A 100 -0.93 26.35 -1.83
N ASN A 101 -1.75 26.91 -0.95
CA ASN A 101 -2.00 28.35 -0.88
C ASN A 101 -0.77 29.14 -0.39
N ASN A 102 0.00 28.58 0.53
CA ASN A 102 1.19 29.22 1.10
C ASN A 102 2.47 29.02 0.26
N MET A 103 2.41 28.15 -0.76
CA MET A 103 3.52 27.87 -1.67
C MET A 103 4.04 29.14 -2.37
N GLU A 104 5.37 29.24 -2.51
CA GLU A 104 6.05 30.26 -3.30
C GLU A 104 5.66 30.21 -4.79
N GLN A 105 5.87 31.29 -5.54
CA GLN A 105 5.56 31.31 -6.98
C GLN A 105 6.40 30.33 -7.80
N VAL A 106 7.60 30.02 -7.32
CA VAL A 106 8.51 29.02 -7.91
C VAL A 106 8.87 28.04 -6.79
N PRO A 107 8.01 27.04 -6.52
CA PRO A 107 8.29 26.05 -5.48
C PRO A 107 9.52 25.22 -5.78
N SER A 108 10.16 24.73 -4.72
CA SER A 108 11.17 23.68 -4.82
C SER A 108 10.57 22.35 -5.29
N LYS A 109 11.38 21.50 -5.91
CA LYS A 109 10.94 20.15 -6.29
C LYS A 109 10.56 19.31 -5.07
N ASP A 110 11.23 19.51 -3.94
CA ASP A 110 10.97 18.79 -2.70
C ASP A 110 9.60 19.14 -2.11
N GLU A 111 9.20 20.42 -2.15
CA GLU A 111 7.85 20.85 -1.76
C GLU A 111 6.79 20.20 -2.65
N ILE A 112 6.99 20.20 -3.97
CA ILE A 112 6.09 19.54 -4.93
C ILE A 112 5.97 18.05 -4.61
N ILE A 113 7.09 17.37 -4.39
CA ILE A 113 7.14 15.94 -4.06
C ILE A 113 6.37 15.66 -2.77
N LYS A 114 6.61 16.44 -1.72
CA LYS A 114 5.93 16.30 -0.43
C LYS A 114 4.42 16.44 -0.56
N MET A 115 3.95 17.44 -1.31
CA MET A 115 2.52 17.61 -1.58
C MET A 115 1.93 16.48 -2.40
N CYS A 116 2.63 16.02 -3.45
CA CYS A 116 2.18 14.88 -4.24
C CYS A 116 2.09 13.59 -3.41
N LYS A 117 3.05 13.32 -2.52
CA LYS A 117 2.99 12.20 -1.55
C LYS A 117 1.74 12.30 -0.67
N GLY A 118 1.43 13.50 -0.16
CA GLY A 118 0.24 13.74 0.65
C GLY A 118 -1.08 13.53 -0.11
N VAL A 119 -1.19 14.06 -1.33
CA VAL A 119 -2.35 13.85 -2.20
C VAL A 119 -2.53 12.37 -2.54
N TYR A 120 -1.44 11.68 -2.91
CA TYR A 120 -1.48 10.25 -3.20
C TYR A 120 -1.98 9.44 -1.99
N ALA A 121 -1.52 9.74 -0.78
CA ALA A 121 -2.01 9.06 0.43
C ALA A 121 -3.52 9.25 0.66
N LEU A 122 -4.05 10.46 0.40
CA LEU A 122 -5.49 10.72 0.46
C LEU A 122 -6.26 9.90 -0.58
N GLU A 123 -5.71 9.75 -1.79
CA GLU A 123 -6.34 8.96 -2.85
C GLU A 123 -6.33 7.46 -2.56
N VAL A 124 -5.23 6.92 -2.03
CA VAL A 124 -5.18 5.52 -1.57
C VAL A 124 -6.26 5.27 -0.50
N ARG A 125 -6.38 6.16 0.48
CA ARG A 125 -7.43 6.07 1.52
C ARG A 125 -8.83 6.05 0.91
N ALA A 126 -9.10 6.92 -0.07
CA ALA A 126 -10.39 6.99 -0.75
C ALA A 126 -10.71 5.69 -1.51
N ILE A 127 -9.71 5.09 -2.17
CA ILE A 127 -9.86 3.81 -2.87
C ILE A 127 -10.14 2.68 -1.87
N CYS A 128 -9.45 2.65 -0.73
CA CYS A 128 -9.71 1.65 0.31
C CYS A 128 -11.16 1.71 0.82
N LEU A 129 -11.72 2.91 1.00
CA LEU A 129 -13.12 3.07 1.38
C LEU A 129 -14.08 2.53 0.31
N ILE A 130 -13.74 2.66 -0.97
CA ILE A 130 -14.52 2.06 -2.06
C ILE A 130 -14.46 0.54 -2.00
N LEU A 131 -13.28 -0.04 -1.78
CA LEU A 131 -13.13 -1.50 -1.65
C LEU A 131 -13.89 -2.06 -0.44
N ILE A 132 -13.88 -1.35 0.69
CA ILE A 132 -14.69 -1.68 1.87
C ILE A 132 -16.18 -1.65 1.51
N SER A 133 -16.66 -0.59 0.86
CA SER A 133 -18.06 -0.49 0.42
C SER A 133 -18.46 -1.59 -0.56
N LEU A 134 -17.54 -2.04 -1.44
CA LEU A 134 -17.78 -3.19 -2.32
C LEU A 134 -17.83 -4.51 -1.55
N MET A 135 -17.03 -4.67 -0.49
CA MET A 135 -17.10 -5.84 0.40
C MET A 135 -18.45 -5.89 1.13
N GLU A 136 -18.90 -4.76 1.68
CA GLU A 136 -20.22 -4.66 2.32
C GLU A 136 -21.32 -5.07 1.34
N TYR A 137 -21.27 -4.56 0.10
CA TYR A 137 -22.23 -4.91 -0.93
C TYR A 137 -22.17 -6.38 -1.36
N PHE A 138 -20.96 -6.96 -1.41
CA PHE A 138 -20.76 -8.39 -1.65
C PHE A 138 -21.43 -9.25 -0.58
N GLU A 139 -21.24 -8.91 0.70
CA GLU A 139 -21.88 -9.61 1.83
C GLU A 139 -23.40 -9.50 1.78
N GLU A 140 -23.95 -8.32 1.45
CA GLU A 140 -25.39 -8.13 1.24
C GLU A 140 -25.94 -9.04 0.14
N LEU A 141 -25.24 -9.14 -1.00
CA LEU A 141 -25.65 -10.02 -2.10
C LEU A 141 -25.58 -11.49 -1.72
N LYS A 142 -24.51 -11.89 -1.02
CA LYS A 142 -24.33 -13.27 -0.53
C LYS A 142 -25.50 -13.70 0.36
N GLU A 143 -25.85 -12.88 1.36
CA GLU A 143 -26.96 -13.16 2.27
C GLU A 143 -28.31 -13.16 1.53
N LYS A 144 -28.55 -12.14 0.70
CA LYS A 144 -29.83 -11.98 -0.02
C LYS A 144 -30.12 -13.14 -0.98
N HIS A 145 -29.09 -13.65 -1.66
CA HIS A 145 -29.22 -14.69 -2.66
C HIS A 145 -28.88 -16.09 -2.12
N GLN A 146 -28.54 -16.21 -0.82
CA GLN A 146 -28.21 -17.46 -0.15
C GLN A 146 -27.10 -18.23 -0.90
N ILE A 147 -26.05 -17.50 -1.29
CA ILE A 147 -24.91 -18.07 -2.03
C ILE A 147 -23.95 -18.70 -1.02
N GLU A 148 -23.55 -19.94 -1.28
CA GLU A 148 -22.58 -20.65 -0.45
C GLU A 148 -21.22 -19.93 -0.43
N GLU A 149 -20.52 -19.98 0.71
CA GLU A 149 -19.29 -19.21 0.93
C GLU A 149 -18.20 -19.50 -0.12
N GLU A 150 -18.02 -20.77 -0.48
CA GLU A 150 -17.02 -21.18 -1.48
C GLU A 150 -17.30 -20.57 -2.86
N GLU A 151 -18.58 -20.51 -3.25
CA GLU A 151 -19.03 -19.92 -4.52
C GLU A 151 -18.90 -18.40 -4.48
N ALA A 152 -19.35 -17.76 -3.39
CA ALA A 152 -19.21 -16.32 -3.19
C ALA A 152 -17.73 -15.87 -3.25
N CYS A 153 -16.83 -16.64 -2.64
CA CYS A 153 -15.39 -16.41 -2.68
C CYS A 153 -14.79 -16.44 -4.10
N VAL A 154 -15.39 -17.17 -5.05
CA VAL A 154 -14.94 -17.13 -6.46
C VAL A 154 -15.25 -15.76 -7.07
N HIS A 155 -16.44 -15.23 -6.82
CA HIS A 155 -16.85 -13.91 -7.31
C HIS A 155 -16.02 -12.78 -6.69
N TRP A 156 -15.78 -12.83 -5.38
CA TRP A 156 -14.96 -11.84 -4.69
C TRP A 156 -13.52 -11.83 -5.22
N ARG A 157 -12.87 -12.99 -5.34
CA ARG A 157 -11.51 -13.08 -5.88
C ARG A 157 -11.41 -12.54 -7.31
N ARG A 158 -12.40 -12.85 -8.14
CA ARG A 158 -12.46 -12.31 -9.50
C ARG A 158 -12.57 -10.79 -9.50
N LEU A 159 -13.48 -10.22 -8.71
CA LEU A 159 -13.60 -8.77 -8.57
C LEU A 159 -12.28 -8.14 -8.13
N MET A 160 -11.65 -8.68 -7.08
CA MET A 160 -10.40 -8.14 -6.56
C MET A 160 -9.28 -8.17 -7.61
N SER A 161 -9.18 -9.24 -8.40
CA SER A 161 -8.23 -9.29 -9.52
C SER A 161 -8.47 -8.16 -10.52
N ILE A 162 -9.72 -7.94 -10.94
CA ILE A 162 -10.08 -6.87 -11.89
C ILE A 162 -9.73 -5.49 -11.29
N CYS A 163 -10.10 -5.27 -10.03
CA CYS A 163 -9.78 -4.03 -9.32
C CYS A 163 -8.26 -3.80 -9.27
N PHE A 164 -7.45 -4.82 -8.99
CA PHE A 164 -5.99 -4.69 -8.94
C PHE A 164 -5.37 -4.39 -10.29
N ASP A 165 -5.84 -5.03 -11.36
CA ASP A 165 -5.36 -4.74 -12.71
C ASP A 165 -5.63 -3.27 -13.08
N VAL A 166 -6.85 -2.81 -12.83
CA VAL A 166 -7.27 -1.42 -13.11
C VAL A 166 -6.53 -0.41 -12.24
N LEU A 167 -6.34 -0.70 -10.94
CA LEU A 167 -5.58 0.16 -10.03
C LEU A 167 -4.11 0.26 -10.42
N THR A 168 -3.49 -0.85 -10.81
CA THR A 168 -2.09 -0.89 -11.25
C THR A 168 -1.89 -0.05 -12.52
N GLU A 169 -2.78 -0.18 -13.50
CA GLU A 169 -2.75 0.64 -14.71
C GLU A 169 -2.88 2.14 -14.38
N LYS A 170 -3.78 2.47 -13.44
CA LYS A 170 -4.01 3.86 -13.05
C LYS A 170 -2.84 4.46 -12.27
N GLU A 171 -2.24 3.69 -11.37
CA GLU A 171 -1.03 4.11 -10.65
C GLU A 171 0.13 4.34 -11.62
N GLU A 172 0.31 3.46 -12.60
CA GLU A 172 1.31 3.62 -13.64
C GLU A 172 1.12 4.89 -14.48
N HIS A 173 -0.14 5.20 -14.80
CA HIS A 173 -0.49 6.43 -15.48
C HIS A 173 -0.06 7.67 -14.70
N TYR A 174 -0.44 7.77 -13.42
CA TYR A 174 -0.05 8.90 -12.58
C TYR A 174 1.47 8.97 -12.35
N ARG A 175 2.15 7.83 -12.24
CA ARG A 175 3.61 7.77 -12.14
C ARG A 175 4.29 8.42 -13.34
N LYS A 176 3.80 8.12 -14.55
CA LYS A 176 4.32 8.74 -15.79
C LYS A 176 4.02 10.23 -15.86
N LEU A 177 2.79 10.63 -15.54
CA LEU A 177 2.41 12.06 -15.52
C LEU A 177 3.28 12.85 -14.55
N PHE A 178 3.42 12.36 -13.32
CA PHE A 178 4.22 13.01 -12.29
C PHE A 178 5.71 13.07 -12.68
N SER A 179 6.28 11.96 -13.17
CA SER A 179 7.67 11.92 -13.62
C SER A 179 7.92 12.93 -14.76
N GLY A 180 7.01 13.00 -15.74
CA GLY A 180 7.10 14.00 -16.81
C GLY A 180 6.96 15.43 -16.30
N PHE A 181 6.12 15.65 -15.30
CA PHE A 181 5.90 16.96 -14.69
C PHE A 181 7.13 17.45 -13.90
N ILE A 182 7.70 16.61 -13.02
CA ILE A 182 8.80 16.99 -12.11
C ILE A 182 10.16 17.15 -12.84
N MET A 183 10.29 16.59 -14.03
CA MET A 183 11.49 16.71 -14.87
C MET A 183 11.66 18.10 -15.50
N LYS A 184 10.65 18.96 -15.46
CA LYS A 184 10.79 20.35 -15.93
C LYS A 184 11.84 21.11 -15.11
N ASP A 185 12.62 21.96 -15.78
CA ASP A 185 13.70 22.75 -15.15
C ASP A 185 13.18 23.78 -14.15
N ARG A 186 12.03 24.40 -14.47
CA ARG A 186 11.33 25.33 -13.59
C ARG A 186 9.85 25.01 -13.61
N LEU A 187 9.26 25.03 -12.42
CA LEU A 187 7.84 24.81 -12.19
C LEU A 187 7.31 26.01 -11.45
N THR A 188 6.24 26.60 -11.97
CA THR A 188 5.51 27.64 -11.27
C THR A 188 4.44 27.02 -10.39
N LYS A 189 4.05 27.74 -9.33
CA LYS A 189 2.88 27.41 -8.52
C LYS A 189 1.64 27.15 -9.37
N GLN A 190 1.39 28.00 -10.37
CA GLN A 190 0.22 27.86 -11.22
C GLN A 190 0.24 26.56 -12.03
N GLU A 191 1.39 26.18 -12.57
CA GLU A 191 1.53 24.90 -13.29
C GLU A 191 1.29 23.71 -12.36
N PHE A 192 1.79 23.77 -11.13
CA PHE A 192 1.57 22.73 -10.13
C PHE A 192 0.11 22.62 -9.70
N VAL A 193 -0.55 23.75 -9.41
CA VAL A 193 -1.97 23.80 -9.07
C VAL A 193 -2.82 23.22 -10.21
N ASN A 194 -2.53 23.60 -11.45
CA ASN A 194 -3.23 23.08 -12.62
C ASN A 194 -3.03 21.56 -12.78
N PHE A 195 -1.80 21.09 -12.58
CA PHE A 195 -1.47 19.66 -12.60
C PHE A 195 -2.26 18.88 -11.53
N LEU A 196 -2.25 19.34 -10.28
CA LEU A 196 -2.98 18.70 -9.20
C LEU A 196 -4.49 18.71 -9.43
N ASN A 197 -5.06 19.83 -9.90
CA ASN A 197 -6.48 19.91 -10.18
C ASN A 197 -6.90 18.93 -11.28
N SER A 198 -6.10 18.82 -12.35
CA SER A 198 -6.34 17.83 -13.42
C SER A 198 -6.32 16.41 -12.86
N CYS A 199 -5.33 16.08 -12.01
CA CYS A 199 -5.27 14.77 -11.37
C CYS A 199 -6.46 14.51 -10.43
N ARG A 200 -6.93 15.53 -9.69
CA ARG A 200 -8.08 15.42 -8.77
C ARG A 200 -9.38 15.15 -9.52
N GLU A 201 -9.59 15.82 -10.64
CA GLU A 201 -10.74 15.60 -11.53
C GLU A 201 -10.72 14.17 -12.08
N GLU A 202 -9.59 13.77 -12.65
CA GLU A 202 -9.40 12.43 -13.22
C GLU A 202 -9.52 11.31 -12.15
N ALA A 203 -9.03 11.56 -10.94
CA ALA A 203 -9.17 10.62 -9.83
C ALA A 203 -10.62 10.49 -9.36
N ALA A 204 -11.40 11.57 -9.40
CA ALA A 204 -12.82 11.53 -9.06
C ALA A 204 -13.61 10.65 -10.05
N GLU A 205 -13.41 10.85 -11.35
CA GLU A 205 -14.02 10.02 -12.39
C GLU A 205 -13.60 8.54 -12.27
N PHE A 206 -12.32 8.32 -11.97
CA PHE A 206 -11.79 6.98 -11.76
C PHE A 206 -12.45 6.27 -10.57
N ARG A 207 -12.61 6.95 -9.43
CA ARG A 207 -13.27 6.39 -8.23
C ARG A 207 -14.72 5.99 -8.52
N GLU A 208 -15.48 6.84 -9.21
CA GLU A 208 -16.86 6.53 -9.60
C GLU A 208 -16.92 5.32 -10.55
N THR A 209 -16.00 5.29 -11.52
CA THR A 209 -15.89 4.18 -12.48
C THR A 209 -15.55 2.87 -11.78
N LEU A 210 -14.60 2.88 -10.84
CA LEU A 210 -14.18 1.71 -10.07
C LEU A 210 -15.33 1.16 -9.23
N GLN A 211 -16.06 2.02 -8.53
CA GLN A 211 -17.22 1.61 -7.74
C GLN A 211 -18.32 1.01 -8.63
N THR A 212 -18.60 1.65 -9.76
CA THR A 212 -19.61 1.18 -10.73
C THR A 212 -19.23 -0.15 -11.37
N LEU A 213 -17.96 -0.30 -11.76
CA LEU A 213 -17.41 -1.54 -12.28
C LEU A 213 -17.56 -2.66 -11.25
N GLY A 214 -17.16 -2.39 -10.01
CA GLY A 214 -17.20 -3.39 -8.95
C GLY A 214 -18.60 -3.91 -8.67
N LYS A 215 -19.58 -3.00 -8.53
CA LYS A 215 -21.00 -3.39 -8.36
C LYS A 215 -21.51 -4.21 -9.53
N ARG A 216 -21.19 -3.80 -10.77
CA ARG A 216 -21.61 -4.51 -11.98
C ARG A 216 -21.05 -5.94 -12.06
N GLU A 217 -19.78 -6.14 -11.72
CA GLU A 217 -19.17 -7.47 -11.72
C GLU A 217 -19.78 -8.38 -10.64
N LEU A 218 -20.10 -7.83 -9.46
CA LEU A 218 -20.81 -8.55 -8.41
C LEU A 218 -22.23 -8.92 -8.85
N ASP A 219 -22.99 -7.96 -9.39
CA ASP A 219 -24.34 -8.20 -9.89
C ASP A 219 -24.36 -9.30 -10.96
N ALA A 220 -23.46 -9.22 -11.94
CA ALA A 220 -23.38 -10.18 -13.03
C ALA A 220 -22.97 -11.58 -12.57
N GLY A 221 -22.20 -11.67 -11.48
CA GLY A 221 -21.74 -12.93 -10.90
C GLY A 221 -22.74 -13.57 -9.95
N MET A 222 -23.38 -12.76 -9.10
CA MET A 222 -24.09 -13.24 -7.91
C MET A 222 -25.61 -13.13 -8.00
N ILE A 223 -26.17 -12.31 -8.91
CA ILE A 223 -27.61 -12.24 -9.08
C ILE A 223 -28.07 -13.35 -10.05
N PRO A 224 -28.96 -14.27 -9.63
CA PRO A 224 -29.50 -15.29 -10.50
C PRO A 224 -30.20 -14.66 -11.71
N LYS A 225 -29.91 -15.16 -12.91
CA LYS A 225 -30.62 -14.74 -14.13
C LYS A 225 -32.05 -15.27 -14.04
N GLN A 226 -33.04 -14.39 -14.22
CA GLN A 226 -34.42 -14.85 -14.41
C GLN A 226 -34.48 -15.65 -15.72
N GLU A 227 -34.73 -16.95 -15.61
CA GLU A 227 -35.15 -17.74 -16.76
C GLU A 227 -36.49 -17.17 -17.24
N SER A 228 -36.53 -16.73 -18.49
CA SER A 228 -37.76 -16.31 -19.15
C SER A 228 -38.44 -17.58 -19.65
N ASP A 229 -39.48 -18.01 -18.93
CA ASP A 229 -40.43 -19.05 -19.37
C ASP A 229 -41.16 -18.66 -20.66
#